data_AF-A0AAU6E4Q3-F1
#
_entry.id   AF-A0AAU6E4Q3-F1
#
_cell.length_a   1.000
_cell.length_b   1.000
_cell.length_c   1.000
_cell.angle_alpha   90.00
_cell.angle_beta   90.00
_cell.angle_gamma   90.00
#
_symmetry.space_group_name_H-M   'P 1'
#
loop_
_entity.id
_entity.type
_entity.pdbx_description
1 polymer ?
#
loop_
_entity_poly.entity_id
_entity_poly.type
_entity_poly.pdbx_seq_one_letter_code
_entity_poly.pdbx_strand_id
1 'polypeptide(L)'
;MPEPRPLRPGDPDLVGTPAYMAPAQFHEQEVGPACGVFAWAGTMAFAATGQSPFGLGNLPVVMRRILVTEPDLSGVHVSHAFSDHVDLGLP
;
A
#
# COMPACT_ATOMS: atom_id res chain seq x y z
N MET A 1 6.09 27.67 19.02
CA MET A 1 5.97 26.23 18.71
C MET A 1 7.38 25.69 18.55
N PRO A 2 7.81 24.63 19.25
CA PRO A 2 9.08 23.99 18.96
C PRO A 2 9.02 23.33 17.57
N GLU A 3 10.13 23.33 16.84
CA GLU A 3 10.26 22.61 15.58
C GLU A 3 10.01 21.11 15.80
N PRO A 4 9.24 20.43 14.94
CA PRO A 4 9.01 19.00 15.05
C PRO A 4 10.34 18.26 14.90
N ARG A 5 10.59 17.31 15.80
CA ARG A 5 11.80 16.47 15.79
C ARG A 5 11.89 15.70 14.46
N PRO A 6 13.05 15.65 13.78
CA PRO A 6 13.22 14.81 12.60
C PRO A 6 12.95 13.34 12.92
N LEU A 7 12.06 12.71 12.15
CA LEU A 7 11.68 11.32 12.32
C LEU A 7 12.82 10.37 11.93
N ARG A 8 13.03 9.35 12.74
CA ARG A 8 14.05 8.31 12.55
C ARG A 8 13.40 6.97 12.21
N PRO A 9 14.06 6.11 11.42
CA PRO A 9 13.64 4.72 11.23
C PRO A 9 13.38 4.06 12.61
N GLY A 10 12.15 3.58 12.83
CA GLY A 10 11.71 2.99 14.10
C GLY A 10 10.90 3.90 15.02
N ASP A 11 10.75 5.19 14.70
CA ASP A 11 9.82 6.06 15.44
C ASP A 11 8.36 5.60 15.20
N PRO A 12 7.50 5.58 16.23
CA PRO A 12 6.11 5.17 16.10
C PRO A 12 5.32 6.07 15.13
N ASP A 13 5.78 7.30 14.93
CA ASP A 13 5.21 8.29 14.02
C ASP A 13 5.80 8.20 12.59
N LEU A 14 6.92 7.47 12.40
CA LEU A 14 7.44 7.05 11.09
C LEU A 14 6.84 5.70 10.67
N VAL A 15 5.65 5.39 11.16
CA VAL A 15 4.86 4.27 10.67
C VAL A 15 3.89 4.86 9.66
N GLY A 16 4.25 4.82 8.37
CA GLY A 16 3.28 5.01 7.30
C GLY A 16 2.07 4.07 7.50
N THR A 17 0.93 4.34 6.88
CA THR A 17 -0.28 3.51 7.03
C THR A 17 0.08 2.04 6.77
N PRO A 18 0.13 1.14 7.79
CA PRO A 18 0.89 -0.10 7.71
C PRO A 18 0.47 -1.01 6.56
N ALA A 19 -0.81 -0.93 6.18
CA ALA A 19 -1.41 -1.67 5.08
C ALA A 19 -0.78 -1.43 3.70
N TYR A 20 0.07 -0.41 3.53
CA TYR A 20 0.71 -0.07 2.25
C TYR A 20 2.22 -0.29 2.25
N MET A 21 2.80 -0.73 3.38
CA MET A 21 4.23 -1.04 3.46
C MET A 21 4.54 -2.38 2.81
N ALA A 22 5.61 -2.43 2.03
CA ALA A 22 6.06 -3.67 1.41
C ALA A 22 6.76 -4.60 2.41
N PRO A 23 6.70 -5.93 2.21
CA PRO A 23 7.40 -6.91 3.04
C PRO A 23 8.87 -6.57 3.29
N ALA A 24 9.57 -6.11 2.25
CA ALA A 24 10.99 -5.75 2.30
C ALA A 24 11.30 -4.59 3.29
N GLN A 25 10.32 -3.74 3.60
CA GLN A 25 10.49 -2.64 4.57
C GLN A 25 10.50 -3.12 6.03
N PHE A 26 10.04 -4.34 6.30
CA PHE A 26 10.07 -4.96 7.62
C PHE A 26 11.29 -5.86 7.84
N HIS A 27 12.01 -6.16 6.76
CA HIS A 27 13.28 -6.86 6.81
C HIS A 27 14.41 -5.84 6.73
N GLU A 28 15.60 -6.17 7.24
CA GLU A 28 16.82 -5.37 7.06
C GLU A 28 17.37 -5.48 5.61
N GLN A 29 16.46 -5.55 4.63
CA GLN A 29 16.78 -5.64 3.21
C GLN A 29 16.76 -4.25 2.58
N GLU A 30 17.42 -4.14 1.43
CA GLU A 30 17.47 -2.88 0.68
C GLU A 30 16.06 -2.51 0.18
N VAL A 31 15.54 -1.41 0.70
CA VAL A 31 14.26 -0.82 0.28
C VAL A 31 14.46 -0.21 -1.11
N GLY A 32 13.94 -0.89 -2.12
CA GLY A 32 14.06 -0.49 -3.53
C GLY A 32 12.74 -0.12 -4.22
N PRO A 33 12.76 0.14 -5.54
CA PRO A 33 11.60 0.53 -6.34
C PRO A 33 10.38 -0.40 -6.20
N ALA A 34 10.61 -1.69 -5.92
CA ALA A 34 9.55 -2.66 -5.65
C ALA A 34 8.62 -2.25 -4.49
N CYS A 35 9.13 -1.53 -3.49
CA CYS A 35 8.31 -1.05 -2.38
C CYS A 35 7.31 0.01 -2.84
N GLY A 36 7.69 0.86 -3.79
CA GLY A 36 6.80 1.84 -4.40
C GLY A 36 5.69 1.18 -5.23
N VAL A 37 6.03 0.15 -6.00
CA VAL A 37 5.04 -0.63 -6.78
C VAL A 37 4.05 -1.33 -5.86
N PHE A 38 4.51 -1.88 -4.73
CA PHE A 38 3.66 -2.49 -3.73
C PHE A 38 2.68 -1.48 -3.12
N ALA A 39 3.18 -0.32 -2.68
CA ALA A 39 2.33 0.74 -2.11
C ALA A 39 1.30 1.26 -3.12
N TRP A 40 1.70 1.41 -4.39
CA TRP A 40 0.82 1.80 -5.49
C TRP A 40 -0.27 0.74 -5.74
N ALA A 41 0.10 -0.54 -5.81
CA ALA A 41 -0.86 -1.63 -5.99
C ALA A 41 -1.88 -1.70 -4.83
N GLY A 42 -1.42 -1.52 -3.59
CA GLY A 42 -2.31 -1.45 -2.44
C GLY A 42 -3.28 -0.28 -2.50
N THR A 43 -2.83 0.87 -3.01
CA THR A 43 -3.68 2.04 -3.26
C THR A 43 -4.74 1.76 -4.31
N MET A 44 -4.37 1.10 -5.40
CA MET A 44 -5.31 0.74 -6.47
C MET A 44 -6.35 -0.28 -5.99
N ALA A 45 -5.94 -1.28 -5.20
CA ALA A 45 -6.86 -2.22 -4.57
C ALA A 45 -7.86 -1.51 -3.64
N PHE A 46 -7.39 -0.57 -2.81
CA PHE A 46 -8.27 0.23 -1.97
C PHE A 46 -9.22 1.10 -2.79
N ALA A 47 -8.74 1.76 -3.84
CA ALA A 47 -9.57 2.59 -4.71
C ALA A 47 -10.67 1.78 -5.42
N ALA A 48 -10.37 0.54 -5.84
CA ALA A 48 -11.32 -0.33 -6.51
C ALA A 48 -12.38 -0.93 -5.57
N THR A 49 -12.00 -1.24 -4.32
CA THR A 49 -12.84 -2.03 -3.41
C THR A 49 -13.39 -1.26 -2.22
N GLY A 50 -12.82 -0.09 -1.90
CA GLY A 50 -13.03 0.61 -0.64
C GLY A 50 -12.47 -0.10 0.59
N GLN A 51 -11.75 -1.21 0.41
CA GLN A 51 -11.21 -2.05 1.49
C GLN A 51 -9.69 -2.14 1.39
N SER A 52 -9.03 -2.19 2.55
CA SER A 52 -7.57 -2.41 2.58
C SER A 52 -7.23 -3.84 2.17
N PRO A 53 -6.26 -4.07 1.27
CA PRO A 53 -5.91 -5.40 0.78
C PRO A 53 -5.39 -6.35 1.87
N PHE A 54 -4.86 -5.82 2.98
CA PHE A 54 -4.41 -6.61 4.15
C PHE A 54 -5.30 -6.41 5.39
N GLY A 55 -6.44 -5.76 5.20
CA GLY A 55 -7.40 -5.43 6.24
C GLY A 55 -6.87 -4.43 7.27
N LEU A 56 -7.71 -4.16 8.28
CA LEU A 56 -7.39 -3.28 9.39
C LEU A 56 -6.91 -4.07 10.61
N GLY A 57 -6.23 -3.40 11.53
CA GLY A 57 -5.71 -3.97 12.77
C GLY A 57 -4.56 -3.14 13.34
N ASN A 58 -4.03 -3.58 14.49
CA ASN A 58 -2.79 -3.01 15.00
C ASN A 58 -1.60 -3.38 14.10
N LEU A 59 -0.50 -2.64 14.24
CA LEU A 59 0.69 -2.79 13.39
C LEU A 59 1.19 -4.26 13.31
N PRO A 60 1.38 -5.00 14.43
CA PRO A 60 1.82 -6.39 14.36
C PRO A 60 0.89 -7.32 13.57
N VAL A 61 -0.44 -7.12 13.68
CA VAL A 61 -1.43 -7.93 12.97
C VAL A 61 -1.37 -7.66 11.47
N VAL A 62 -1.31 -6.39 11.06
CA VAL A 62 -1.25 -6.02 9.63
C VAL A 62 0.09 -6.42 9.03
N MET A 63 1.20 -6.19 9.73
CA MET A 63 2.54 -6.63 9.32
C MET A 63 2.59 -8.15 9.10
N ARG A 64 2.04 -8.94 10.04
CA ARG A 64 2.00 -10.40 9.89
C ARG A 64 1.27 -10.81 8.61
N ARG A 65 0.13 -10.18 8.29
CA ARG A 65 -0.62 -10.45 7.06
C ARG A 65 0.21 -10.10 5.82
N ILE A 66 0.82 -8.92 5.77
CA ILE A 66 1.69 -8.51 4.67
C ILE A 66 2.81 -9.53 4.41
N LEU A 67 3.37 -10.12 5.46
CA LEU A 67 4.47 -11.08 5.35
C LEU A 67 4.04 -12.50 4.93
N VAL A 68 2.81 -12.93 5.23
CA VAL A 68 2.43 -14.36 5.15
C VAL A 68 1.12 -14.65 4.43
N THR A 69 0.37 -13.63 4.01
CA THR A 69 -0.91 -13.79 3.32
C THR A 69 -0.93 -13.04 2.00
N GLU A 70 -1.71 -13.54 1.05
CA GLU A 70 -2.02 -12.82 -0.19
C GLU A 70 -2.98 -11.64 0.09
N PRO A 71 -2.92 -10.55 -0.69
CA PRO A 71 -3.87 -9.46 -0.59
C PRO A 71 -5.28 -9.90 -1.01
N ASP A 72 -6.31 -9.43 -0.30
CA ASP A 72 -7.70 -9.63 -0.71
C ASP A 72 -8.04 -8.66 -1.85
N LEU A 73 -8.29 -9.23 -3.03
CA LEU A 73 -8.67 -8.52 -4.26
C LEU A 73 -10.09 -8.87 -4.72
N SER A 74 -10.90 -9.52 -3.87
CA SER A 74 -12.22 -10.02 -4.24
C SER A 74 -13.20 -8.96 -4.78
N GLY A 75 -13.04 -7.70 -4.36
CA GLY A 75 -13.83 -6.57 -4.86
C GLY A 75 -13.29 -5.90 -6.13
N VAL A 76 -12.13 -6.33 -6.66
CA VAL A 76 -11.54 -5.74 -7.86
C VAL A 76 -12.21 -6.35 -9.09
N HIS A 77 -13.11 -5.59 -9.71
CA HIS A 77 -13.76 -5.99 -10.94
C HIS A 77 -12.94 -5.56 -12.15
N VAL A 78 -12.49 -6.54 -12.96
CA VAL A 78 -11.92 -6.26 -14.28
C VAL A 78 -13.04 -5.85 -15.23
N SER A 79 -13.21 -4.55 -15.43
CA SER A 79 -14.16 -4.03 -16.41
C SER A 79 -13.57 -4.15 -17.82
N HIS A 80 -14.26 -4.86 -18.70
CA HIS A 80 -13.94 -4.88 -20.14
C HIS A 80 -14.06 -3.46 -20.77
N ALA A 81 -14.80 -2.55 -20.12
CA ALA A 81 -15.01 -1.17 -20.56
C ALA A 81 -13.79 -0.25 -20.39
N PHE A 82 -12.72 -0.67 -19.70
CA PHE A 82 -11.51 0.15 -19.58
C PHE A 82 -10.86 0.43 -20.95
N SER A 83 -11.13 -0.42 -21.95
CA SER A 83 -10.69 -0.21 -23.33
C SER A 83 -11.47 0.88 -24.08
N ASP A 84 -12.66 1.26 -23.64
CA ASP A 84 -13.55 2.15 -24.39
C ASP A 84 -13.42 3.63 -24.01
N HIS A 85 -12.77 3.97 -22.88
CA HIS A 85 -12.77 5.33 -22.32
C HIS A 85 -11.38 5.92 -22.03
N VAL A 86 -10.31 5.29 -22.52
CA VAL A 86 -9.00 5.98 -22.65
C VAL A 86 -8.92 6.62 -24.04
N ASP A 87 -9.94 7.41 -24.39
CA ASP A 87 -9.78 8.42 -25.43
C ASP A 87 -9.14 9.62 -24.73
N LEU A 88 -7.82 9.53 -24.52
CA LEU A 88 -7.02 10.70 -24.19
C LEU A 88 -7.13 11.61 -25.40
N GLY A 89 -8.14 12.48 -25.39
CA GLY A 89 -8.39 13.52 -26.39
C GLY A 89 -7.24 14.51 -26.44
N LEU A 90 -6.11 14.04 -26.94
CA LEU A 90 -5.02 14.86 -27.42
C LEU A 90 -5.45 15.32 -28.82
N PRO A 91 -5.52 16.64 -29.06
CA PRO A 91 -5.70 17.16 -30.41
C PRO A 91 -4.53 16.79 -31.32
#